data_AF-A4XD42-F1
#
_entry.id   AF-A4XD42-F1
#
_cell.length_a   1.000
_cell.length_b   1.000
_cell.length_c   1.000
_cell.angle_alpha   90.00
_cell.angle_beta   90.00
_cell.angle_gamma   90.00
#
_symmetry.space_group_name_H-M   'P 1'
#
loop_
_entity.id
_entity.type
_entity.pdbx_description
1 polymer ?
#
loop_
_entity_poly.entity_id
_entity_poly.type
_entity_poly.pdbx_seq_one_letter_code
_entity_poly.pdbx_strand_id
1 'polypeptide(L)' 'MEESEDPRPYHVVVNDEEQYSIWPDGSEIPAGWRTVGFSGDRASCLAHIEEVWTDLRPRGLREWLAAQG' A
#
# COMPACT_ATOMS: atom_id res chain seq x y z
N MET A 1 -8.99 19.25 8.31
CA MET A 1 -8.83 18.05 9.13
C MET A 1 -7.55 17.44 8.61
N GLU A 2 -6.46 17.62 9.34
CA GLU A 2 -5.09 17.41 8.83
C GLU A 2 -4.87 15.92 8.58
N GLU A 3 -4.57 15.61 7.32
CA GLU A 3 -4.14 14.30 6.85
C GLU A 3 -2.89 13.91 7.62
N SER A 4 -2.99 12.86 8.44
CA SER A 4 -1.91 12.42 9.32
C SER A 4 -0.71 11.93 8.49
N GLU A 5 0.21 12.84 8.18
CA GLU A 5 1.58 12.51 7.77
C GLU A 5 2.32 11.99 9.02
N ASP A 6 1.96 10.77 9.45
CA ASP A 6 2.79 10.07 10.43
C ASP A 6 4.15 9.81 9.77
N PRO A 7 5.27 10.29 10.36
CA PRO A 7 6.61 10.08 9.79
C PRO A 7 7.10 8.63 9.91
N ARG A 8 6.20 7.71 10.29
CA ARG A 8 6.49 6.31 10.54
C ARG A 8 6.27 5.52 9.26
N PRO A 9 7.10 4.50 8.98
CA PRO A 9 6.87 3.63 7.85
C PRO A 9 5.53 2.89 8.01
N TYR A 10 4.91 2.58 6.88
CA TYR A 10 3.72 1.73 6.79
C TYR A 10 4.12 0.39 6.19
N HIS A 11 3.40 -0.66 6.58
CA HIS A 11 3.46 -1.99 6.01
C HIS A 11 2.24 -2.22 5.15
N VAL A 12 2.44 -2.79 3.96
CA VAL A 12 1.31 -3.30 3.19
C VAL A 12 0.85 -4.60 3.83
N VAL A 13 -0.43 -4.66 4.17
CA VAL A 13 -1.10 -5.83 4.72
C VAL A 13 -2.15 -6.33 3.74
N VAL A 14 -2.35 -7.63 3.72
CA VAL A 14 -3.39 -8.31 2.95
C VAL A 14 -4.21 -9.19 3.88
N ASN A 15 -5.51 -9.26 3.67
CA ASN A 15 -6.37 -10.20 4.39
C ASN A 15 -6.62 -11.49 3.58
N ASP A 16 -7.49 -12.36 4.11
CA ASP A 16 -7.90 -13.60 3.43
C ASP A 16 -8.78 -13.34 2.19
N GLU A 17 -9.46 -12.18 2.14
CA GLU A 17 -10.31 -11.75 1.03
C GLU A 17 -9.53 -11.03 -0.10
N GLU A 18 -8.19 -11.14 -0.11
CA GLU A 18 -7.30 -10.49 -1.08
C GLU A 18 -7.42 -8.96 -1.10
N GLN A 19 -7.87 -8.37 0.01
CA GLN A 19 -7.94 -6.92 0.19
C GLN A 19 -6.63 -6.40 0.75
N TYR A 20 -6.08 -5.40 0.08
CA TYR A 20 -4.84 -4.74 0.47
C TYR A 20 -5.13 -3.47 1.28
N SER A 21 -4.35 -3.23 2.32
CA SER A 21 -4.36 -1.98 3.09
C SER A 21 -2.97 -1.65 3.61
N ILE A 22 -2.80 -0.41 4.06
CA ILE A 22 -1.57 0.03 4.72
C ILE A 22 -1.78 0.03 6.23
N TRP A 23 -0.78 -0.44 6.97
CA TRP A 23 -0.80 -0.47 8.42
C TRP A 23 0.46 0.19 8.99
N PRO A 24 0.35 1.15 9.92
CA PRO A 24 1.52 1.84 10.46
C PRO A 24 2.43 0.89 11.23
N ASP A 25 3.74 1.07 11.07
CA ASP A 25 4.76 0.36 11.83
C ASP A 25 4.61 0.64 13.34
N GLY A 26 4.61 -0.44 14.13
CA GLY A 26 4.41 -0.39 15.58
C GLY A 26 2.95 -0.49 16.04
N SER A 27 1.96 -0.52 15.14
CA SER A 27 0.58 -0.85 15.51
C SER A 27 0.33 -2.36 15.43
N GLU A 28 -0.42 -2.90 16.38
CA GLU A 28 -0.83 -4.31 16.37
C GLU A 28 -1.71 -4.60 15.15
N ILE A 29 -1.36 -5.64 14.39
CA ILE A 29 -2.10 -6.05 13.20
C ILE A 29 -3.25 -6.96 13.65
N PRO A 30 -4.51 -6.68 13.27
CA PRO A 30 -5.64 -7.50 13.65
C PRO A 30 -5.55 -8.92 13.06
N ALA A 31 -6.12 -9.89 13.77
CA ALA A 31 -6.16 -11.28 13.32
C ALA A 31 -6.87 -11.40 11.96
N GLY A 32 -6.25 -12.14 11.03
CA GLY A 32 -6.73 -12.28 9.65
C GLY A 32 -6.04 -11.36 8.65
N TRP A 33 -5.23 -10.41 9.12
CA TRP A 33 -4.35 -9.59 8.28
C TRP A 33 -2.91 -10.06 8.40
N ARG A 34 -2.17 -10.02 7.30
CA ARG A 34 -0.76 -10.40 7.23
C ARG A 34 0.03 -9.38 6.43
N THR A 35 1.25 -9.09 6.82
CA THR A 35 2.14 -8.22 6.05
C THR A 35 2.58 -8.93 4.77
N VAL A 36 2.65 -8.20 3.65
CA VAL A 36 3.10 -8.74 2.35
C VAL A 36 4.63 -8.66 2.18
N GLY A 37 5.34 -8.16 3.19
CA GLY A 37 6.79 -7.94 3.14
C GLY A 37 7.21 -6.64 2.43
N PHE A 38 6.26 -5.77 2.10
CA PHE A 38 6.53 -4.43 1.59
C PHE A 38 6.28 -3.38 2.68
N SER A 39 7.25 -2.51 2.91
CA SER A 39 7.15 -1.42 3.88
C SER A 39 7.83 -0.15 3.38
N GLY A 40 7.23 1.00 3.60
CA GLY A 40 7.77 2.28 3.15
C GLY A 40 6.89 3.44 3.55
N ASP A 41 7.06 4.57 2.88
CA ASP A 41 6.16 5.71 3.06
C ASP A 41 4.73 5.36 2.62
N ARG A 42 3.74 6.11 3.12
CA ARG A 42 2.34 5.97 2.73
C ARG A 42 2.18 5.98 1.22
N ALA A 43 2.87 6.89 0.53
CA ALA A 43 2.79 6.99 -0.93
C ALA A 43 3.35 5.74 -1.64
N SER A 44 4.50 5.23 -1.21
CA SER A 44 5.10 4.01 -1.78
C SER A 44 4.26 2.77 -1.53
N CYS A 45 3.67 2.66 -0.33
CA CYS A 45 2.79 1.54 0.01
C CYS A 45 1.49 1.58 -0.78
N LEU A 46 0.87 2.75 -0.94
CA LEU A 46 -0.32 2.89 -1.77
C LEU A 46 -0.03 2.57 -3.23
N ALA A 47 1.09 3.05 -3.78
CA ALA A 47 1.51 2.74 -5.15
C ALA A 47 1.77 1.25 -5.38
N HIS A 48 2.22 0.52 -4.35
CA HIS A 48 2.39 -0.94 -4.38
C HIS A 48 1.07 -1.71 -4.21
N ILE A 49 0.06 -1.11 -3.56
CA ILE A 49 -1.30 -1.68 -3.43
C ILE A 49 -2.11 -1.45 -4.70
N GLU A 50 -2.12 -0.24 -5.26
CA GLU A 50 -2.23 -0.03 -6.71
C GLU A 50 -1.12 -0.88 -7.38
N GLU A 51 -0.89 -1.05 -8.67
CA GLU A 51 -0.01 -2.15 -9.13
C GLU A 51 -0.51 -3.56 -8.74
N VAL A 52 -0.33 -4.06 -7.50
CA VAL A 52 -0.67 -5.45 -7.08
C VAL A 52 -2.17 -5.72 -7.09
N TRP A 53 -2.99 -4.86 -6.48
CA TRP A 53 -4.47 -5.00 -6.45
C TRP A 53 -5.12 -4.66 -7.80
N THR A 54 -4.34 -4.07 -8.72
CA THR A 54 -4.79 -3.58 -10.02
C THR A 54 -4.49 -4.56 -11.17
N ASP A 55 -4.10 -5.80 -10.87
CA ASP A 55 -4.22 -6.93 -11.81
C ASP A 55 -5.70 -7.37 -12.00
N LEU A 56 -6.53 -6.37 -12.36
CA LEU A 56 -7.69 -6.52 -13.23
C LEU A 56 -7.45 -5.85 -14.62
N ARG A 57 -6.18 -5.41 -14.90
CA ARG A 57 -5.51 -4.99 -16.18
C ARG A 57 -5.52 -3.48 -16.52
N PRO A 58 -4.65 -2.97 -17.44
CA PRO A 58 -3.27 -3.33 -17.84
C PRO A 58 -2.28 -2.13 -17.80
N ARG A 59 -0.99 -2.46 -17.99
CA ARG A 59 0.28 -1.69 -18.06
C ARG A 59 0.29 -0.18 -18.42
N GLY A 60 -0.74 0.43 -19.00
CA GLY A 60 -0.73 1.82 -19.49
C GLY A 60 -0.70 2.90 -18.40
N LEU A 61 -1.24 2.61 -17.21
CA LEU A 61 -1.18 3.56 -16.07
C LEU A 61 0.22 3.65 -15.45
N ARG A 62 1.03 2.57 -15.57
CA ARG A 62 2.40 2.51 -15.04
C ARG A 62 3.33 3.50 -15.74
N GLU A 63 3.07 3.85 -17.00
CA GLU A 63 3.90 4.80 -17.76
C GLU A 63 3.51 6.27 -17.51
N TRP A 64 2.27 6.55 -17.06
CA TRP A 64 1.80 7.92 -16.84
C TRP A 64 2.30 8.51 -15.50
N LEU A 65 2.42 7.68 -14.45
CA LEU A 65 2.99 8.09 -13.16
C LEU A 65 4.51 8.29 -13.23
N ALA A 66 5.21 7.55 -14.10
CA ALA A 66 6.65 7.76 -14.36
C ALA A 66 6.93 9.07 -15.14
N ALA A 67 5.92 9.65 -15.79
CA ALA A 67 6.04 10.85 -16.63
C ALA A 67 5.71 12.18 -15.91
N GLN A 68 5.38 12.15 -14.61
CA GLN A 68 5.20 13.37 -13.78
C GLN A 68 6.43 13.73 -12.93
N GLY A 69 7.62 13.28 -13.34
CA GLY A 69 8.92 13.73 -12.82
C GLY A 69 9.48 14.91 -13.59
#